data_AF-A0A8J8MNG2-F1
#
_entry.id   AF-A0A8J8MNG2-F1
#
_cell.length_a   1.000
_cell.length_b   1.000
_cell.length_c   1.000
_cell.angle_alpha   90.00
_cell.angle_beta   90.00
_cell.angle_gamma   90.00
#
_symmetry.space_group_name_H-M   'P 1'
#
loop_
_entity.id
_entity.type
_entity.pdbx_description
1 polymer ?
#
loop_
_entity_poly.entity_id
_entity_poly.type
_entity_poly.pdbx_seq_one_letter_code
_entity_poly.pdbx_strand_id
1 'polypeptide(L)'
;MKRKKFLTENRLALLIRWWVAGAMYFFVGWGTGLGNQSSVIDFIFFLGLSLGVMNMLIVNPILRRTFNLDSNRYYLDSTVGQKVRMRLSEIFKSMLIVFIMVYIYAMINSLLIQLLSLSEQSIPLPGEPITFGIMYTVLYWLIEQVIKRLKDKTIKEQ
;
A
#
# COMPACT_ATOMS: atom_id res chain seq x y z
N MET A 1 -11.99 -22.72 -26.94
CA MET A 1 -11.29 -21.44 -27.23
C MET A 1 -10.86 -20.79 -25.91
N LYS A 2 -9.62 -21.01 -25.44
CA LYS A 2 -9.08 -20.37 -24.23
C LYS A 2 -8.84 -18.89 -24.54
N ARG A 3 -9.72 -17.99 -24.10
CA ARG A 3 -9.43 -16.54 -24.12
C ARG A 3 -8.12 -16.35 -23.35
N LYS A 4 -7.06 -15.88 -24.02
CA LYS A 4 -5.84 -15.45 -23.35
C LYS A 4 -6.26 -14.35 -22.35
N LYS A 5 -6.26 -14.66 -21.04
CA LYS A 5 -6.51 -13.66 -20.00
C LYS A 5 -5.41 -12.60 -20.15
N PHE A 6 -5.75 -11.45 -20.75
CA PHE A 6 -4.80 -10.37 -21.04
C PHE A 6 -4.13 -9.83 -19.76
N LEU A 7 -4.80 -10.02 -18.62
CA LEU A 7 -4.28 -9.70 -17.29
C LEU A 7 -4.28 -10.96 -16.42
N THR A 8 -3.11 -11.34 -15.91
CA THR A 8 -2.97 -12.36 -14.86
C THR A 8 -3.72 -11.90 -13.61
N GLU A 9 -4.30 -12.83 -12.85
CA GLU A 9 -5.08 -12.53 -11.64
C GLU A 9 -4.30 -11.67 -10.63
N ASN A 10 -2.98 -11.90 -10.51
CA ASN A 10 -2.08 -11.08 -9.70
C ASN A 10 -2.02 -9.61 -10.15
N ARG A 11 -2.05 -9.34 -11.46
CA ARG A 11 -2.02 -7.97 -12.01
C ARG A 11 -3.33 -7.25 -11.75
N LEU A 12 -4.46 -7.96 -11.87
CA LEU A 12 -5.77 -7.42 -11.51
C LEU A 12 -5.89 -7.11 -10.02
N ALA A 13 -5.33 -7.99 -9.17
CA ALA A 13 -5.29 -7.74 -7.73
C ALA A 13 -4.47 -6.48 -7.38
N LEU A 14 -3.33 -6.26 -8.04
CA LEU A 14 -2.55 -5.03 -7.88
C LEU A 14 -3.30 -3.80 -8.42
N LEU A 15 -4.01 -3.91 -9.53
CA LEU A 15 -4.81 -2.81 -10.07
C LEU A 15 -5.92 -2.37 -9.11
N ILE A 16 -6.60 -3.32 -8.46
CA ILE A 16 -7.63 -3.02 -7.45
C ILE A 16 -6.99 -2.34 -6.25
N ARG A 17 -5.84 -2.83 -5.77
CA ARG A 17 -5.11 -2.19 -4.66
C ARG A 17 -4.69 -0.77 -5.01
N TRP A 18 -4.17 -0.56 -6.22
CA TRP A 18 -3.81 0.74 -6.75
C TRP A 18 -4.97 1.72 -6.70
N TRP A 19 -6.11 1.30 -7.26
CA TRP A 19 -7.30 2.13 -7.31
C TRP A 19 -7.82 2.47 -5.90
N VAL A 20 -7.89 1.47 -5.01
CA VAL A 20 -8.35 1.69 -3.62
C VAL A 20 -7.38 2.59 -2.86
N ALA A 21 -6.07 2.42 -3.03
CA ALA A 21 -5.09 3.27 -2.36
C ALA A 21 -5.22 4.74 -2.80
N GLY A 22 -5.40 4.99 -4.10
CA GLY A 22 -5.66 6.34 -4.61
C GLY A 22 -6.98 6.92 -4.09
N ALA A 23 -8.06 6.14 -4.12
CA ALA A 23 -9.35 6.58 -3.58
C ALA A 23 -9.28 6.92 -2.09
N MET A 24 -8.59 6.09 -1.29
CA MET A 24 -8.40 6.35 0.14
C MET A 24 -7.57 7.62 0.39
N TYR A 25 -6.54 7.87 -0.42
CA TYR A 25 -5.79 9.11 -0.34
C TYR A 25 -6.64 10.33 -0.70
N PHE A 26 -7.51 10.21 -1.72
CA PHE A 26 -8.46 11.27 -2.06
C PHE A 26 -9.41 11.57 -0.89
N PHE A 27 -10.06 10.54 -0.33
CA PHE A 27 -11.03 10.77 0.76
C PHE A 27 -10.38 11.24 2.06
N VAL A 28 -9.26 10.62 2.46
CA VAL A 28 -8.61 10.95 3.74
C VAL A 28 -7.70 12.16 3.56
N GLY A 29 -6.73 12.08 2.66
CA GLY A 29 -5.72 13.12 2.49
C GLY A 29 -6.28 14.44 2.00
N TRP A 30 -7.20 14.41 1.02
CA TRP A 30 -7.83 15.64 0.52
C TRP A 30 -9.16 15.93 1.21
N GLY A 31 -9.98 14.91 1.45
CA GLY A 31 -11.36 15.08 1.91
C GLY A 31 -11.56 15.32 3.41
N THR A 32 -10.60 15.01 4.29
CA THR A 32 -10.80 15.12 5.76
C THR A 32 -10.02 16.25 6.43
N GLY A 33 -9.42 17.17 5.67
CA GLY A 33 -8.57 18.25 6.22
C GLY A 33 -7.29 17.76 6.90
N LEU A 34 -7.11 16.43 7.05
CA LEU A 34 -5.91 15.79 7.58
C LEU A 34 -4.66 16.07 6.74
N GLY A 35 -4.82 16.30 5.43
CA GLY A 35 -3.72 16.74 4.57
C GLY A 35 -3.23 18.16 4.82
N ASN A 36 -4.01 18.97 5.56
CA ASN A 36 -3.65 20.34 5.95
C ASN A 36 -3.18 20.44 7.42
N GLN A 37 -3.02 19.32 8.13
CA GLN A 37 -2.55 19.37 9.50
C GLN A 37 -1.05 19.68 9.58
N SER A 38 -0.67 20.46 10.59
CA SER A 38 0.72 20.83 10.87
C SER A 38 1.60 19.64 11.27
N SER A 39 0.98 18.50 11.61
CA SER A 39 1.66 17.29 12.07
C SER A 39 1.64 16.20 11.00
N VAL A 40 2.80 15.97 10.39
CA VAL A 40 3.03 14.88 9.42
C VAL A 40 2.80 13.51 10.05
N ILE A 41 3.04 13.38 11.36
CA ILE A 41 2.86 12.13 12.10
C ILE A 41 1.37 11.75 12.14
N ASP A 42 0.49 12.71 12.42
CA ASP A 42 -0.95 12.47 12.47
C ASP A 42 -1.47 12.08 11.09
N PHE A 43 -0.99 12.75 10.04
CA PHE A 43 -1.29 12.38 8.66
C PHE A 43 -0.89 10.93 8.34
N ILE A 44 0.35 10.53 8.65
CA ILE A 44 0.83 9.15 8.44
C ILE A 44 -0.02 8.15 9.22
N PHE A 45 -0.32 8.47 10.48
CA PHE A 45 -1.07 7.59 11.36
C PHE A 45 -2.48 7.36 10.84
N PHE A 46 -3.25 8.42 10.61
CA PHE A 46 -4.64 8.30 10.17
C PHE A 46 -4.75 7.70 8.77
N LEU A 47 -3.95 8.17 7.81
CA LEU A 47 -3.99 7.64 6.45
C LEU A 47 -3.54 6.17 6.41
N GLY A 48 -2.46 5.83 7.11
CA GLY A 48 -1.94 4.47 7.22
C GLY A 48 -2.93 3.52 7.90
N LEU A 49 -3.57 3.97 8.98
CA LEU A 49 -4.59 3.22 9.70
C LEU A 49 -5.83 3.00 8.83
N SER A 50 -6.36 4.05 8.19
CA SER A 50 -7.52 3.96 7.31
C SER A 50 -7.27 3.02 6.13
N LEU A 51 -6.10 3.09 5.49
CA LEU A 51 -5.68 2.15 4.44
C LEU A 51 -5.56 0.72 4.97
N GLY A 52 -4.97 0.56 6.15
CA GLY A 52 -4.84 -0.72 6.84
C GLY A 52 -6.19 -1.40 7.09
N VAL A 53 -7.12 -0.64 7.65
CA VAL A 53 -8.50 -1.09 7.92
C VAL A 53 -9.23 -1.42 6.63
N MET A 54 -9.11 -0.55 5.61
CA MET A 54 -9.71 -0.78 4.28
C MET A 54 -9.19 -2.07 3.64
N ASN A 55 -7.87 -2.28 3.68
CA ASN A 55 -7.25 -3.50 3.18
C ASN A 55 -7.70 -4.73 3.95
N MET A 56 -7.75 -4.63 5.28
CA MET A 56 -8.13 -5.71 6.18
C MET A 56 -9.59 -6.17 5.98
N LEU A 57 -10.52 -5.22 5.91
CA LEU A 57 -11.97 -5.48 5.92
C LEU A 57 -12.57 -5.69 4.53
N ILE A 58 -12.03 -4.99 3.52
CA ILE A 58 -12.67 -4.91 2.20
C ILE A 58 -11.75 -5.50 1.14
N VAL A 59 -10.56 -4.94 0.93
CA VAL A 59 -9.72 -5.30 -0.22
C VAL A 59 -9.25 -6.75 -0.14
N ASN A 60 -8.65 -7.17 0.97
CA ASN A 60 -8.11 -8.52 1.09
C ASN A 60 -9.21 -9.60 1.03
N PRO A 61 -10.36 -9.45 1.72
CA PRO A 61 -11.47 -10.39 1.55
C PRO A 61 -12.02 -10.47 0.13
N ILE A 62 -12.19 -9.33 -0.56
CA ILE A 62 -12.65 -9.30 -1.96
C ILE A 62 -11.63 -10.00 -2.85
N LEU A 63 -10.35 -9.62 -2.78
CA LEU A 63 -9.31 -10.20 -3.61
C LEU A 63 -9.18 -11.72 -3.42
N ARG A 64 -9.33 -12.21 -2.18
CA ARG A 64 -9.31 -13.65 -1.87
C ARG A 64 -10.52 -14.41 -2.40
N ARG A 65 -11.71 -13.79 -2.41
CA ARG A 65 -12.92 -14.43 -2.96
C ARG A 65 -12.95 -14.39 -4.48
N THR A 66 -12.46 -13.32 -5.09
CA THR A 66 -12.53 -13.09 -6.54
C THR A 66 -11.40 -13.77 -7.30
N PHE A 67 -10.20 -13.89 -6.70
CA PHE A 67 -9.02 -14.44 -7.36
C PHE A 67 -8.46 -15.65 -6.58
N ASN A 68 -7.94 -16.64 -7.30
CA ASN A 68 -7.30 -17.81 -6.71
C ASN A 68 -5.83 -17.51 -6.37
N LEU A 69 -5.62 -16.59 -5.44
CA LEU A 69 -4.29 -16.22 -4.93
C LEU A 69 -3.79 -17.30 -3.96
N ASP A 70 -2.49 -17.62 -3.98
CA ASP A 70 -1.88 -18.59 -3.04
C ASP A 70 -2.13 -18.26 -1.57
N SER A 71 -2.30 -16.96 -1.25
CA SER A 71 -2.63 -16.48 0.09
C SER A 71 -4.04 -16.88 0.57
N ASN A 72 -4.93 -17.30 -0.33
CA ASN A 72 -6.30 -17.67 0.00
C ASN A 72 -6.37 -19.03 0.70
N ARG A 73 -5.63 -20.04 0.23
CA ARG A 73 -5.61 -21.39 0.84
C ARG A 73 -5.07 -21.32 2.27
N TYR A 74 -3.93 -20.66 2.46
CA TYR A 74 -3.33 -20.45 3.78
C TYR A 74 -4.27 -19.72 4.76
N TYR A 75 -5.10 -18.78 4.28
CA TYR A 75 -6.04 -18.08 5.17
C TYR A 75 -7.21 -18.96 5.62
N LEU A 76 -7.74 -19.82 4.75
CA LEU A 76 -8.85 -20.70 5.09
C LEU A 76 -8.45 -21.70 6.18
N ASP A 77 -7.24 -22.26 6.06
CA ASP A 77 -6.69 -23.27 6.98
C ASP A 77 -6.13 -22.69 8.29
N SER A 78 -6.12 -21.35 8.43
CA SER A 78 -5.51 -20.67 9.58
C SER A 78 -6.43 -20.59 10.81
N THR A 79 -5.82 -20.69 12.00
CA THR A 79 -6.52 -20.54 13.28
C THR A 79 -6.99 -19.11 13.52
N VAL A 80 -7.92 -18.90 14.46
CA VAL A 80 -8.44 -17.55 14.78
C VAL A 80 -7.31 -16.58 15.16
N GLY A 81 -6.35 -17.02 15.97
CA GLY A 81 -5.17 -16.21 16.32
C GLY A 81 -4.30 -15.85 15.12
N GLN A 82 -4.09 -16.79 14.19
CA GLN A 82 -3.35 -16.52 12.95
C GLN A 82 -4.10 -15.53 12.05
N LYS A 83 -5.43 -15.62 11.96
CA LYS A 83 -6.27 -14.65 11.23
C LYS A 83 -6.17 -13.25 11.83
N VAL A 84 -6.19 -13.12 13.16
CA VAL A 84 -5.99 -11.84 13.85
C VAL A 84 -4.60 -11.29 13.56
N ARG A 85 -3.55 -12.11 13.67
CA ARG A 85 -2.17 -11.70 13.33
C ARG A 85 -2.05 -11.22 11.89
N MET A 86 -2.63 -11.93 10.93
CA MET A 86 -2.64 -11.52 9.52
C MET A 86 -3.35 -10.17 9.34
N ARG A 87 -4.50 -9.98 9.98
CA ARG A 87 -5.26 -8.74 9.95
C ARG A 87 -4.47 -7.55 10.52
N LEU A 88 -3.89 -7.71 11.71
CA LEU A 88 -3.03 -6.70 12.32
C LEU A 88 -1.80 -6.39 11.46
N SER A 89 -1.16 -7.41 10.89
CA SER A 89 0.01 -7.22 10.04
C SER A 89 -0.30 -6.39 8.78
N GLU A 90 -1.53 -6.43 8.27
CA GLU A 90 -1.94 -5.59 7.13
C GLU A 90 -2.09 -4.12 7.53
N ILE A 91 -2.52 -3.85 8.75
CA ILE A 91 -2.58 -2.48 9.30
C ILE A 91 -1.17 -1.93 9.46
N PHE A 92 -0.30 -2.66 10.19
CA PHE A 92 1.09 -2.25 10.38
C PHE A 92 1.83 -2.07 9.05
N LYS A 93 1.63 -2.97 8.09
CA LYS A 93 2.21 -2.86 6.74
C LYS A 93 1.73 -1.60 6.02
N SER A 94 0.44 -1.29 6.10
CA SER A 94 -0.11 -0.09 5.46
C SER A 94 0.46 1.19 6.07
N MET A 95 0.58 1.25 7.40
CA MET A 95 1.23 2.37 8.10
C MET A 95 2.70 2.51 7.71
N LEU A 96 3.44 1.40 7.66
CA LEU A 96 4.85 1.39 7.24
C LEU A 96 5.01 1.88 5.80
N ILE A 97 4.12 1.46 4.88
CA ILE A 97 4.14 1.93 3.49
C ILE A 97 3.92 3.44 3.44
N VAL A 98 2.89 3.96 4.11
CA VAL A 98 2.61 5.41 4.12
C VAL A 98 3.77 6.20 4.72
N PHE A 99 4.36 5.71 5.81
CA PHE A 99 5.57 6.29 6.40
C PHE A 99 6.70 6.39 5.36
N ILE A 100 7.05 5.29 4.71
CA ILE A 100 8.09 5.26 3.66
C ILE A 100 7.73 6.22 2.51
N MET A 101 6.47 6.27 2.10
CA MET A 101 6.02 7.15 1.02
C MET A 101 6.28 8.62 1.33
N VAL A 102 6.00 9.09 2.54
CA VAL A 102 6.25 10.49 2.92
C VAL A 102 7.72 10.86 2.73
N TYR A 103 8.65 9.98 3.14
CA TYR A 103 10.07 10.21 2.90
C TYR A 103 10.45 10.17 1.42
N ILE A 104 9.85 9.28 0.63
CA ILE A 104 10.09 9.24 -0.82
C ILE A 104 9.59 10.53 -1.48
N TYR A 105 8.41 11.02 -1.12
CA TYR A 105 7.89 12.30 -1.65
C TYR A 105 8.78 13.47 -1.25
N ALA A 106 9.24 13.53 0.00
CA ALA A 106 10.16 14.56 0.46
C ALA A 106 11.49 14.52 -0.31
N MET A 107 12.03 13.31 -0.55
CA MET A 107 13.26 13.11 -1.32
C MET A 107 13.08 13.49 -2.80
N ILE A 108 11.98 13.11 -3.44
CA ILE A 108 11.72 13.46 -4.83
C ILE A 108 11.57 14.98 -4.98
N ASN A 109 10.80 15.62 -4.08
CA ASN A 109 10.62 17.07 -4.12
C ASN A 109 11.94 17.82 -3.89
N SER A 110 12.77 17.41 -2.94
CA SER A 110 14.07 18.06 -2.71
C SER A 110 15.02 17.90 -3.90
N LEU A 111 15.04 16.72 -4.54
CA LEU A 111 15.82 16.48 -5.76
C LEU A 111 15.33 17.36 -6.92
N LEU A 112 14.02 17.48 -7.12
CA LEU A 112 13.45 18.31 -8.18
C LEU A 112 13.76 19.80 -7.97
N ILE A 113 13.67 20.30 -6.73
CA ILE A 113 14.03 21.68 -6.40
C ILE A 113 15.49 21.95 -6.76
N GLN A 114 16.40 21.05 -6.41
CA GLN A 114 17.83 21.18 -6.73
C GLN A 114 18.11 21.11 -8.23
N LEU A 115 17.52 20.14 -8.93
CA LEU A 115 17.76 19.93 -10.36
C LEU A 115 17.17 21.05 -11.24
N LEU A 116 16.03 21.60 -10.84
CA LEU A 116 15.31 22.64 -11.59
C LEU A 116 15.56 24.05 -11.07
N SER A 117 16.41 24.21 -10.04
CA SER A 117 16.71 25.49 -9.38
C SER A 117 15.45 26.26 -8.96
N LEU A 118 14.47 25.54 -8.41
CA LEU A 118 13.19 26.12 -7.98
C LEU A 118 13.32 26.74 -6.58
N SER A 119 12.30 27.51 -6.18
CA SER A 119 12.20 28.00 -4.81
C SER A 119 12.10 26.85 -3.81
N GLU A 120 12.73 26.98 -2.64
CA GLU A 120 12.64 26.00 -1.55
C GLU A 120 11.22 25.78 -1.04
N GLN A 121 10.33 26.75 -1.26
CA GLN A 121 8.91 26.66 -0.90
C GLN A 121 8.06 25.98 -1.98
N SER A 122 8.64 25.68 -3.14
CA SER A 122 7.92 25.00 -4.21
C SER A 122 7.69 23.53 -3.83
N ILE A 123 6.55 22.98 -4.23
CA ILE A 123 6.23 21.55 -4.12
C ILE A 123 6.03 21.03 -5.54
N PRO A 124 7.11 20.66 -6.25
CA PRO A 124 7.03 20.30 -7.68
C PRO A 124 6.16 19.09 -7.96
N LEU A 125 6.16 18.10 -7.06
CA LEU A 125 5.30 16.94 -7.10
C LEU A 125 4.33 16.97 -5.90
N PRO A 126 3.12 17.52 -6.07
CA PRO A 126 2.10 17.47 -5.04
C PRO A 126 1.65 16.03 -4.79
N GLY A 127 1.15 15.78 -3.59
CA GLY A 127 0.53 14.51 -3.25
C GLY A 127 -0.81 14.37 -3.96
N GLU A 128 -0.81 13.67 -5.10
CA GLU A 128 -2.01 13.40 -5.89
C GLU A 128 -2.50 11.93 -5.71
N PRO A 129 -3.82 11.68 -5.71
CA PRO A 129 -4.39 10.34 -5.55
C PRO A 129 -3.82 9.29 -6.50
N ILE A 130 -3.60 9.64 -7.77
CA ILE A 130 -3.11 8.71 -8.78
C ILE A 130 -1.66 8.31 -8.49
N THR A 131 -0.78 9.30 -8.33
CA THR A 131 0.64 9.09 -8.01
C THR A 131 0.81 8.35 -6.68
N PHE A 132 0.01 8.72 -5.68
CA PHE A 132 -0.03 8.03 -4.40
C PHE A 132 -0.39 6.56 -4.57
N GLY A 133 -1.47 6.26 -5.31
CA GLY A 133 -1.88 4.89 -5.57
C GLY A 133 -0.77 4.07 -6.22
N ILE A 134 -0.06 4.65 -7.20
CA ILE A 134 1.05 3.99 -7.92
C ILE A 134 2.15 3.63 -6.92
N MET A 135 2.65 4.63 -6.19
CA MET A 135 3.73 4.44 -5.21
C MET A 135 3.34 3.45 -4.12
N TYR A 136 2.13 3.56 -3.57
CA TYR A 136 1.62 2.64 -2.57
C TYR A 136 1.65 1.20 -3.06
N THR A 137 1.19 0.96 -4.29
CA THR A 137 1.10 -0.39 -4.87
C THR A 137 2.47 -0.97 -5.16
N VAL A 138 3.40 -0.15 -5.66
CA VAL A 138 4.80 -0.56 -5.88
C VAL A 138 5.46 -0.94 -4.57
N LEU A 139 5.33 -0.11 -3.52
CA LEU A 139 5.88 -0.40 -2.21
C LEU A 139 5.23 -1.62 -1.55
N TYR A 140 3.92 -1.76 -1.65
CA TYR A 140 3.20 -2.95 -1.18
C TYR A 140 3.78 -4.21 -1.84
N TRP A 141 3.93 -4.18 -3.16
CA TRP A 141 4.52 -5.29 -3.90
C TRP A 141 5.96 -5.57 -3.47
N LEU A 142 6.80 -4.54 -3.31
CA LEU A 142 8.19 -4.69 -2.85
C LEU A 142 8.26 -5.34 -1.46
N ILE A 143 7.44 -4.88 -0.52
CA ILE A 143 7.38 -5.44 0.84
C ILE A 143 6.94 -6.91 0.78
N GLU A 144 5.95 -7.25 -0.03
CA GLU A 144 5.54 -8.66 -0.24
C GLU A 144 6.70 -9.51 -0.77
N GLN A 145 7.50 -9.00 -1.71
CA GLN A 145 8.67 -9.72 -2.22
C GLN A 145 9.74 -9.92 -1.14
N VAL A 146 9.99 -8.90 -0.32
CA VAL A 146 10.94 -9.00 0.81
C VAL A 146 10.47 -10.04 1.82
N ILE A 147 9.19 -9.99 2.23
CA ILE A 147 8.62 -10.95 3.18
C ILE A 147 8.70 -12.38 2.63
N LYS A 148 8.40 -12.60 1.35
CA LYS A 148 8.54 -13.92 0.70
C LYS A 148 9.98 -14.43 0.79
N ARG A 149 10.95 -13.60 0.38
CA ARG A 149 12.38 -13.97 0.43
C ARG A 149 12.86 -14.28 1.85
N LEU A 150 12.38 -13.56 2.86
CA LEU A 150 12.72 -13.82 4.26
C LEU A 150 12.17 -15.18 4.72
N LYS A 151 10.91 -15.50 4.38
CA LYS A 151 10.32 -16.80 4.70
C LYS A 151 11.06 -17.96 4.02
N ASP A 152 11.41 -17.80 2.75
CA ASP A 152 12.12 -18.83 1.99
C ASP A 152 13.51 -19.13 2.56
N LYS A 153 14.18 -18.13 3.15
CA LYS A 153 15.45 -18.33 3.85
C LYS A 153 15.27 -19.10 5.16
N THR A 154 14.29 -18.70 5.98
CA THR A 154 14.03 -19.37 7.27
C THR A 154 13.67 -20.85 7.11
N ILE A 155 13.00 -21.23 6.01
CA ILE A 155 12.66 -22.63 5.72
C ILE A 155 13.87 -23.46 5.29
N LYS A 156 14.91 -22.84 4.68
CA LYS A 156 16.12 -23.56 4.25
C LYS A 156 17.15 -23.78 5.37
N GLU A 157 17.02 -23.04 6.47
CA GLU A 157 17.88 -23.14 7.66
C GLU A 157 17.32 -24.13 8.70
N GLN A 158 16.15 -24.71 8.44
CA GLN A 158 15.51 -25.78 9.22
C GLN A 158 15.65 -27.12 8.50
#